data_AF-A0A6J8B9S0-F1
#
_entry.id   AF-A0A6J8B9S0-F1
#
_cell.length_a   1.000
_cell.length_b   1.000
_cell.length_c   1.000
_cell.angle_alpha   90.00
_cell.angle_beta   90.00
_cell.angle_gamma   90.00
#
_symmetry.space_group_name_H-M   'P 1'
#
loop_
_entity.id
_entity.type
_entity.pdbx_description
1 polymer ?
#
loop_
_entity_poly.entity_id
_entity_poly.type
_entity_poly.pdbx_seq_one_letter_code
_entity_poly.pdbx_strand_id
1 'polypeptide(L)'
;MNNVLGYLVMILATVHNICATVCNSSNKEKVGRVVFGEASGEPADGQLEVAFTIINRMNHVSYPNTLNGVLYQTYTSGGKKRHLYNTLDNPDHDERWAAAKHHKAVEHAAYEAAITAAGHALCATNFDPMSCGPVSFCALNPCSSTNSNTYWCVTEKRKIGKNWFACIEKNFGQC
;
A
#
# COMPACT_ATOMS: atom_id res chain seq x y z
N MET A 1 -1.83 17.00 36.16
CA MET A 1 -0.50 17.17 35.53
C MET A 1 -0.23 15.97 34.61
N ASN A 2 -0.61 16.15 33.35
CA ASN A 2 -0.03 15.63 32.10
C ASN A 2 0.41 14.14 32.02
N ASN A 3 -0.56 13.23 32.04
CA ASN A 3 -0.40 11.87 31.48
C ASN A 3 -0.35 11.84 29.93
N VAL A 4 -0.52 12.99 29.28
CA VAL A 4 -0.44 13.12 27.81
C VAL A 4 0.97 12.78 27.30
N LEU A 5 2.02 13.12 28.06
CA LEU A 5 3.40 12.82 27.67
C LEU A 5 3.68 11.30 27.74
N GLY A 6 3.14 10.60 28.74
CA GLY A 6 3.25 9.14 28.84
C GLY A 6 2.51 8.41 27.72
N TYR A 7 1.31 8.87 27.36
CA TYR A 7 0.57 8.34 26.21
C TYR A 7 1.27 8.61 24.88
N LEU A 8 1.81 9.82 24.68
CA LEU A 8 2.54 10.18 23.47
C LEU A 8 3.82 9.35 23.29
N VAL A 9 4.56 9.11 24.38
CA VAL A 9 5.76 8.25 24.38
C VAL A 9 5.41 6.78 24.13
N MET A 10 4.30 6.28 24.68
CA MET A 10 3.82 4.91 24.41
C MET A 10 3.36 4.74 22.95
N ILE A 11 2.66 5.74 22.38
CA ILE A 11 2.25 5.73 20.97
C ILE A 11 3.49 5.79 20.05
N LEU A 12 4.48 6.63 20.37
CA LEU A 12 5.75 6.67 19.62
C LEU A 12 6.54 5.34 19.70
N ALA A 13 6.50 4.65 20.85
CA ALA A 13 7.19 3.38 21.06
C ALA A 13 6.49 2.18 20.40
N THR A 14 5.16 2.19 20.27
CA THR A 14 4.42 1.13 19.57
C THR A 14 4.54 1.25 18.06
N VAL A 15 4.54 2.46 17.50
CA VAL A 15 4.74 2.70 16.06
C VAL A 15 6.16 2.28 15.62
N HIS A 16 7.19 2.51 16.46
CA HIS A 16 8.55 2.03 16.21
C HIS A 16 8.66 0.50 16.19
N ASN A 17 7.88 -0.23 17.01
CA ASN A 17 7.96 -1.69 17.10
C ASN A 17 7.30 -2.42 15.91
N ILE A 18 6.26 -1.84 15.31
CA ILE A 18 5.62 -2.43 14.12
C ILE A 18 6.60 -2.42 12.94
N CYS A 19 7.27 -1.28 12.72
CA CYS A 19 8.29 -1.09 11.68
C CYS A 19 9.43 -2.11 11.80
N ALA A 20 9.97 -2.30 13.02
CA ALA A 20 11.05 -3.27 13.25
C ALA A 20 10.65 -4.74 12.98
N THR A 21 9.38 -5.09 13.20
CA THR A 21 8.89 -6.46 12.98
C THR A 21 8.61 -6.75 11.49
N VAL A 22 8.12 -5.75 10.75
CA VAL A 22 7.77 -5.94 9.32
C VAL A 22 8.92 -5.63 8.37
N CYS A 23 9.92 -4.84 8.78
CA CYS A 23 11.11 -4.52 8.01
C CYS A 23 12.08 -5.72 7.95
N ASN A 24 11.81 -6.67 7.07
CA ASN A 24 12.72 -7.77 6.76
C ASN A 24 12.68 -8.11 5.26
N SER A 25 13.70 -8.80 4.77
CA SER A 25 13.84 -9.11 3.34
C SER A 25 12.64 -9.90 2.79
N SER A 26 12.09 -10.85 3.56
CA SER A 26 10.93 -11.64 3.11
C SER A 26 9.68 -10.77 2.92
N ASN A 27 9.46 -9.79 3.78
CA ASN A 27 8.33 -8.87 3.65
C ASN A 27 8.55 -7.84 2.54
N LYS A 28 9.79 -7.36 2.35
CA LYS A 28 10.15 -6.51 1.23
C LYS A 28 9.87 -7.20 -0.11
N GLU A 29 10.15 -8.50 -0.22
CA GLU A 29 9.80 -9.29 -1.40
C GLU A 29 8.29 -9.36 -1.65
N LYS A 30 7.49 -9.56 -0.61
CA LYS A 30 6.02 -9.64 -0.75
C LYS A 30 5.42 -8.31 -1.17
N VAL A 31 5.83 -7.22 -0.52
CA VAL A 31 5.37 -5.85 -0.84
C VAL A 31 5.91 -5.41 -2.19
N GLY A 32 7.18 -5.72 -2.49
CA GLY A 32 7.83 -5.43 -3.76
C GLY A 32 7.11 -6.10 -4.93
N ARG A 33 6.65 -7.36 -4.77
CA ARG A 33 5.80 -8.02 -5.78
C ARG A 33 4.54 -7.19 -6.08
N VAL A 34 3.84 -6.72 -5.06
CA VAL A 34 2.64 -5.88 -5.26
C VAL A 34 2.99 -4.57 -5.96
N VAL A 35 4.02 -3.86 -5.49
CA VAL A 35 4.47 -2.59 -6.09
C VAL A 35 4.88 -2.79 -7.55
N PHE A 36 5.60 -3.86 -7.87
CA PHE A 36 6.01 -4.20 -9.23
C PHE A 36 4.79 -4.41 -10.15
N GLY A 37 3.69 -4.96 -9.65
CA GLY A 37 2.48 -5.15 -10.43
C GLY A 37 1.62 -3.91 -10.61
N GLU A 38 1.49 -3.14 -9.54
CA GLU A 38 0.55 -2.01 -9.49
C GLU A 38 1.19 -0.69 -9.93
N ALA A 39 2.53 -0.58 -9.93
CA ALA A 39 3.24 0.68 -10.14
C ALA A 39 4.57 0.58 -10.91
N SER A 40 4.88 -0.53 -11.60
CA SER A 40 6.05 -0.55 -12.49
C SER A 40 5.97 0.54 -13.56
N GLY A 41 7.05 1.30 -13.72
CA GLY A 41 7.13 2.42 -14.65
C GLY A 41 6.50 3.73 -14.15
N GLU A 42 5.99 3.76 -12.91
CA GLU A 42 5.61 4.98 -12.21
C GLU A 42 6.84 5.70 -11.63
N PRO A 43 6.77 7.03 -11.40
CA PRO A 43 7.81 7.73 -10.63
C PRO A 43 8.00 7.11 -9.24
N ALA A 44 9.16 7.34 -8.63
CA ALA A 44 9.51 6.78 -7.32
C ALA A 44 8.42 7.02 -6.27
N ASP A 45 7.83 8.21 -6.23
CA ASP A 45 6.74 8.55 -5.30
C ASP A 45 5.47 7.73 -5.56
N GLY A 46 5.16 7.38 -6.81
CA GLY A 46 4.00 6.54 -7.14
C GLY A 46 4.18 5.09 -6.69
N GLN A 47 5.40 4.56 -6.83
CA GLN A 47 5.75 3.23 -6.31
C GLN A 47 5.76 3.21 -4.78
N LEU A 48 6.30 4.27 -4.18
CA LEU A 48 6.33 4.45 -2.73
C LEU A 48 4.91 4.55 -2.16
N GLU A 49 4.02 5.31 -2.79
CA GLU A 49 2.63 5.45 -2.37
C GLU A 49 1.86 4.12 -2.43
N VAL A 50 2.06 3.31 -3.48
CA VAL A 50 1.47 1.96 -3.52
C VAL A 50 1.94 1.11 -2.33
N ALA A 51 3.22 1.18 -1.95
CA ALA A 51 3.73 0.50 -0.77
C ALA A 51 3.10 1.04 0.53
N PHE A 52 2.93 2.36 0.66
CA PHE A 52 2.27 2.98 1.81
C PHE A 52 0.79 2.61 1.93
N THR A 53 0.08 2.32 0.82
CA THR A 53 -1.31 1.82 0.93
C THR A 53 -1.41 0.57 1.82
N ILE A 54 -0.36 -0.27 1.84
CA ILE A 54 -0.30 -1.48 2.67
C ILE A 54 -0.08 -1.10 4.14
N ILE A 55 0.87 -0.20 4.40
CA ILE A 55 1.19 0.28 5.76
C ILE A 55 -0.02 1.02 6.37
N ASN A 56 -0.64 1.92 5.61
CA ASN A 56 -1.77 2.71 6.06
C ASN A 56 -2.98 1.83 6.37
N ARG A 57 -3.19 0.76 5.60
CA ARG A 57 -4.21 -0.26 5.91
C ARG A 57 -3.86 -1.01 7.19
N MET A 58 -2.63 -1.50 7.35
CA MET A 58 -2.23 -2.21 8.58
C MET A 58 -2.44 -1.37 9.85
N ASN A 59 -2.22 -0.05 9.75
CA ASN A 59 -2.35 0.89 10.85
C ASN A 59 -3.80 1.35 11.11
N HIS A 60 -4.76 0.97 10.25
CA HIS A 60 -6.14 1.44 10.35
C HIS A 60 -7.10 0.35 10.84
N VAL A 61 -7.92 0.69 11.84
CA VAL A 61 -8.79 -0.25 12.58
C VAL A 61 -9.78 -1.04 11.72
N SER A 62 -10.17 -0.50 10.56
CA SER A 62 -11.10 -1.16 9.62
C SER A 62 -10.45 -2.15 8.65
N TYR A 63 -9.17 -2.47 8.84
CA TYR A 63 -8.40 -3.41 8.03
C TYR A 63 -7.66 -4.42 8.92
N PRO A 64 -7.21 -5.54 8.36
CA PRO A 64 -6.34 -6.46 9.07
C PRO A 64 -5.07 -5.76 9.56
N ASN A 65 -4.65 -6.04 10.79
CA ASN A 65 -3.47 -5.45 11.42
C ASN A 65 -2.17 -6.24 11.16
N THR A 66 -2.16 -7.12 10.15
CA THR A 66 -0.99 -7.92 9.76
C THR A 66 -0.70 -7.75 8.29
N LEU A 67 0.58 -7.85 7.90
CA LEU A 67 1.01 -7.67 6.52
C LEU A 67 0.33 -8.65 5.57
N ASN A 68 0.34 -9.94 5.88
CA ASN A 68 -0.33 -10.95 5.06
C ASN A 68 -1.86 -10.74 5.03
N GLY A 69 -2.45 -10.28 6.15
CA GLY A 69 -3.87 -9.97 6.21
C GLY A 69 -4.27 -8.86 5.24
N VAL A 70 -3.45 -7.82 5.10
CA VAL A 70 -3.68 -6.73 4.13
C VAL A 70 -3.36 -7.15 2.70
N LEU A 71 -2.19 -7.77 2.47
CA LEU A 71 -1.76 -8.17 1.12
C LEU A 71 -2.75 -9.13 0.46
N TYR A 72 -3.22 -10.13 1.21
CA TYR A 72 -4.12 -11.16 0.69
C TYR A 72 -5.59 -10.89 1.04
N GLN A 73 -5.92 -9.65 1.42
CA GLN A 73 -7.31 -9.26 1.61
C GLN A 73 -8.07 -9.41 0.30
N THR A 74 -9.25 -10.01 0.38
CA THR A 74 -10.11 -10.23 -0.78
C THR A 74 -11.48 -9.60 -0.60
N TYR A 75 -12.12 -9.28 -1.72
CA TYR A 75 -13.52 -8.88 -1.80
C TYR A 75 -14.23 -9.70 -2.88
N THR A 76 -15.57 -9.69 -2.86
CA THR A 76 -16.38 -10.35 -3.88
C THR A 76 -16.90 -9.32 -4.88
N SER A 77 -16.64 -9.54 -6.16
CA SER A 77 -17.18 -8.74 -7.26
C SER A 77 -17.65 -9.65 -8.38
N GLY A 78 -18.89 -9.47 -8.83
CA GLY A 78 -19.50 -10.32 -9.86
C GLY A 78 -19.49 -11.82 -9.51
N GLY A 79 -19.69 -12.15 -8.22
CA GLY A 79 -19.68 -13.54 -7.72
C GLY A 79 -18.29 -14.19 -7.64
N LYS A 80 -17.21 -13.45 -7.93
CA LYS A 80 -15.83 -13.95 -7.84
C LYS A 80 -15.08 -13.27 -6.71
N LYS A 81 -14.30 -14.05 -5.95
CA LYS A 81 -13.35 -13.56 -4.96
C LYS A 81 -12.14 -12.99 -5.70
N ARG A 82 -11.72 -11.77 -5.35
CA ARG A 82 -10.57 -11.05 -5.93
C ARG A 82 -9.71 -10.47 -4.83
N HIS A 83 -8.41 -10.43 -5.04
CA HIS A 83 -7.50 -9.69 -4.17
C HIS A 83 -7.69 -8.18 -4.36
N LEU A 84 -7.47 -7.42 -3.29
CA LEU A 84 -7.49 -5.95 -3.36
C LEU A 84 -6.39 -5.41 -4.30
N TYR A 85 -5.25 -6.09 -4.32
CA TYR A 85 -4.18 -5.89 -5.30
C TYR A 85 -4.35 -6.95 -6.40
N ASN A 86 -4.96 -6.55 -7.52
CA ASN A 86 -5.37 -7.45 -8.60
C ASN A 86 -4.18 -8.17 -9.23
N THR A 87 -2.97 -7.63 -9.09
CA THR A 87 -1.75 -8.29 -9.55
C THR A 87 -1.54 -9.67 -8.94
N LEU A 88 -2.05 -9.91 -7.72
CA LEU A 88 -1.96 -11.21 -7.03
C LEU A 88 -2.92 -12.26 -7.62
N ASP A 89 -3.87 -11.86 -8.45
CA ASP A 89 -4.79 -12.75 -9.18
C ASP A 89 -4.28 -13.11 -10.59
N ASN A 90 -3.12 -12.58 -11.02
CA ASN A 90 -2.62 -12.72 -12.39
C ASN A 90 -1.35 -13.61 -12.45
N PRO A 91 -1.40 -14.82 -13.03
CA PRO A 91 -0.23 -15.69 -13.15
C PRO A 91 0.90 -15.11 -14.01
N ASP A 92 0.58 -14.29 -15.03
CA ASP A 92 1.60 -13.64 -15.87
C ASP A 92 2.44 -12.66 -15.04
N HIS A 93 1.83 -12.08 -14.00
CA HIS A 93 2.55 -11.21 -13.09
C HIS A 93 3.56 -11.99 -12.23
N ASP A 94 3.20 -13.20 -11.80
CA ASP A 94 4.09 -14.06 -11.02
C ASP A 94 5.30 -14.51 -11.82
N GLU A 95 5.10 -14.85 -13.10
CA GLU A 95 6.18 -15.18 -14.02
C GLU A 95 7.12 -13.98 -14.23
N ARG A 96 6.55 -12.80 -14.51
CA ARG A 96 7.35 -11.56 -14.70
C ARG A 96 8.13 -11.18 -13.44
N TRP A 97 7.49 -11.23 -12.27
CA TRP A 97 8.15 -10.97 -11.00
C TRP A 97 9.30 -11.95 -10.75
N ALA A 98 9.09 -13.25 -11.00
CA ALA A 98 10.13 -14.26 -10.85
C ALA A 98 11.30 -14.01 -11.82
N ALA A 99 11.02 -13.70 -13.09
CA ALA A 99 12.02 -13.42 -14.10
C ALA A 99 12.82 -12.14 -13.78
N ALA A 100 12.18 -11.09 -13.27
CA ALA A 100 12.80 -9.80 -12.98
C ALA A 100 13.87 -9.85 -11.87
N LYS A 101 13.89 -10.90 -11.03
CA LYS A 101 14.92 -11.12 -10.00
C LYS A 101 16.30 -11.38 -10.57
N HIS A 102 16.40 -11.82 -11.83
CA HIS A 102 17.68 -12.04 -12.47
C HIS A 102 18.31 -10.68 -12.87
N HIS A 103 19.56 -10.44 -12.46
CA HIS A 103 20.25 -9.15 -12.67
C HIS A 103 20.40 -8.70 -14.14
N LYS A 104 20.22 -9.62 -15.11
CA LYS A 104 20.23 -9.32 -16.55
C LYS A 104 18.83 -9.29 -17.17
N ALA A 105 17.79 -9.45 -16.38
CA ALA A 105 16.42 -9.39 -16.86
C ALA A 105 16.09 -7.97 -17.32
N VAL A 106 15.29 -7.89 -18.37
CA VAL A 106 14.83 -6.60 -18.94
C VAL A 106 14.12 -5.75 -17.88
N GLU A 107 13.34 -6.39 -17.01
CA GLU A 107 12.58 -5.72 -15.95
C GLU A 107 13.32 -5.65 -14.60
N HIS A 108 14.62 -5.98 -14.54
CA HIS A 108 15.38 -6.00 -13.29
C HIS A 108 15.39 -4.63 -12.59
N ALA A 109 15.50 -3.54 -13.34
CA ALA A 109 15.43 -2.19 -12.77
C ALA A 109 14.07 -1.89 -12.12
N ALA A 110 12.97 -2.41 -12.69
CA ALA A 110 11.64 -2.26 -12.11
C ALA A 110 11.48 -3.11 -10.84
N TYR A 111 12.07 -4.31 -10.80
CA TYR A 111 12.17 -5.13 -9.59
C TYR A 111 12.92 -4.39 -8.46
N GLU A 112 14.10 -3.84 -8.74
CA GLU A 112 14.89 -3.10 -7.74
C GLU A 112 14.17 -1.85 -7.22
N ALA A 113 13.49 -1.11 -8.10
CA ALA A 113 12.69 0.04 -7.72
C ALA A 113 11.52 -0.36 -6.79
N ALA A 114 10.84 -1.46 -7.09
CA ALA A 114 9.76 -1.98 -6.28
C ALA A 114 10.24 -2.48 -4.89
N ILE A 115 11.38 -3.18 -4.84
CA ILE A 115 12.01 -3.60 -3.57
C ILE A 115 12.46 -2.38 -2.75
N THR A 116 12.97 -1.34 -3.41
CA THR A 116 13.37 -0.09 -2.76
C THR A 116 12.17 0.63 -2.14
N ALA A 117 11.08 0.79 -2.90
CA ALA A 117 9.83 1.38 -2.41
C ALA A 117 9.23 0.59 -1.23
N ALA A 118 9.22 -0.75 -1.35
CA ALA A 118 8.80 -1.65 -0.28
C ALA A 118 9.67 -1.46 0.98
N GLY A 119 10.99 -1.36 0.81
CA GLY A 119 11.93 -1.11 1.89
C GLY A 119 11.68 0.22 2.58
N HIS A 120 11.49 1.30 1.81
CA HIS A 120 11.20 2.62 2.35
C HIS A 120 9.93 2.65 3.22
N ALA A 121 8.84 2.05 2.75
CA ALA A 121 7.59 2.00 3.50
C ALA A 121 7.67 1.07 4.73
N LEU A 122 8.18 -0.16 4.56
CA LEU A 122 8.24 -1.15 5.66
C LEU A 122 9.23 -0.78 6.76
N CYS A 123 10.31 -0.08 6.40
CA CYS A 123 11.40 0.28 7.33
C CYS A 123 11.32 1.73 7.78
N ALA A 124 10.26 2.47 7.42
CA ALA A 124 10.05 3.88 7.75
C ALA A 124 11.28 4.76 7.45
N THR A 125 11.97 4.50 6.33
CA THR A 125 13.14 5.28 5.91
C THR A 125 12.79 6.38 4.91
N ASN A 126 11.50 6.55 4.61
CA ASN A 126 10.98 7.62 3.76
C ASN A 126 9.57 8.02 4.22
N PHE A 127 9.07 9.14 3.71
CA PHE A 127 7.76 9.68 4.08
C PHE A 127 6.65 9.19 3.16
N ASP A 128 5.46 9.01 3.73
CA ASP A 128 4.22 8.73 3.00
C ASP A 128 3.87 9.94 2.11
N PRO A 129 3.86 9.80 0.77
CA PRO A 129 3.55 10.91 -0.14
C PRO A 129 2.15 11.54 0.09
N MET A 130 1.14 10.75 0.44
CA MET A 130 -0.21 11.23 0.75
C MET A 130 -0.35 11.68 2.21
N SER A 131 0.45 11.14 3.13
CA SER A 131 0.50 11.53 4.56
C SER A 131 -0.88 11.51 5.25
N CYS A 132 -1.72 10.53 4.93
CA CYS A 132 -3.07 10.42 5.46
C CYS A 132 -3.39 8.97 5.87
N GLY A 133 -4.67 8.69 6.18
CA GLY A 133 -5.15 7.36 6.52
C GLY A 133 -5.07 6.36 5.36
N PRO A 134 -5.97 5.36 5.29
CA PRO A 134 -5.99 4.42 4.19
C PRO A 134 -6.12 5.16 2.85
N VAL A 135 -5.32 4.74 1.87
CA VAL A 135 -5.34 5.28 0.52
C VAL A 135 -5.90 4.23 -0.45
N SER A 136 -6.77 4.69 -1.35
CA SER A 136 -7.20 3.94 -2.51
C SER A 136 -6.67 4.62 -3.78
N PHE A 137 -6.42 3.84 -4.83
CA PHE A 137 -5.85 4.38 -6.05
C PHE A 137 -6.45 3.75 -7.30
N CYS A 138 -6.30 4.45 -8.43
CA CYS A 138 -6.74 3.99 -9.73
C CYS A 138 -6.02 4.75 -10.85
N ALA A 139 -5.75 4.07 -11.97
CA ALA A 139 -5.17 4.69 -13.16
C ALA A 139 -6.15 5.64 -13.89
N LEU A 140 -7.45 5.46 -13.69
CA LEU A 140 -8.50 6.26 -14.34
C LEU A 140 -9.07 7.31 -13.39
N ASN A 141 -9.54 8.43 -13.96
CA ASN A 141 -10.33 9.43 -13.24
C ASN A 141 -11.47 9.94 -14.15
N PRO A 142 -12.75 9.77 -13.76
CA PRO A 142 -13.21 9.16 -12.51
C PRO A 142 -13.00 7.63 -12.48
N CYS A 143 -12.86 7.11 -11.27
CA CYS A 143 -12.82 5.67 -11.00
C CYS A 143 -13.46 5.41 -9.64
N SER A 144 -14.19 4.30 -9.52
CA SER A 144 -14.97 3.96 -8.31
C SER A 144 -14.11 3.90 -7.05
N SER A 145 -12.86 3.45 -7.16
CA SER A 145 -11.92 3.37 -6.04
C SER A 145 -11.46 4.73 -5.50
N THR A 146 -11.59 5.81 -6.28
CA THR A 146 -11.13 7.16 -5.91
C THR A 146 -12.28 8.17 -5.82
N ASN A 147 -13.51 7.67 -5.70
CA ASN A 147 -14.72 8.45 -5.47
C ASN A 147 -15.36 8.03 -4.13
N SER A 148 -16.00 8.98 -3.46
CA SER A 148 -16.83 8.70 -2.28
C SER A 148 -18.00 7.78 -2.64
N ASN A 149 -18.42 6.95 -1.70
CA ASN A 149 -19.61 6.12 -1.82
C ASN A 149 -20.24 5.88 -0.44
N THR A 150 -21.23 5.01 -0.35
CA THR A 150 -21.95 4.73 0.90
C THR A 150 -21.12 4.10 2.01
N TYR A 151 -19.90 3.63 1.72
CA TYR A 151 -19.01 2.95 2.65
C TYR A 151 -17.77 3.76 3.04
N TRP A 152 -17.39 4.78 2.26
CA TRP A 152 -16.25 5.63 2.56
C TRP A 152 -16.32 7.00 1.88
N CYS A 153 -15.59 7.95 2.46
CA CYS A 153 -15.47 9.32 2.00
C CYS A 153 -14.06 9.62 1.54
N VAL A 154 -13.94 10.21 0.36
CA VAL A 154 -12.68 10.76 -0.14
C VAL A 154 -12.48 12.15 0.45
N THR A 155 -11.42 12.34 1.23
CA THR A 155 -11.10 13.62 1.89
C THR A 155 -10.05 14.42 1.13
N GLU A 156 -9.13 13.75 0.47
CA GLU A 156 -8.11 14.34 -0.39
C GLU A 156 -7.90 13.44 -1.61
N LYS A 157 -7.59 14.06 -2.75
CA LYS A 157 -7.25 13.35 -3.99
C LYS A 157 -6.05 14.01 -4.66
N ARG A 158 -5.05 13.22 -5.03
CA ARG A 158 -3.83 13.69 -5.71
C ARG A 158 -3.47 12.76 -6.86
N LYS A 159 -2.89 13.32 -7.92
CA LYS A 159 -2.31 12.53 -9.00
C LYS A 159 -0.80 12.40 -8.80
N ILE A 160 -0.29 11.18 -8.77
CA ILE A 160 1.15 10.89 -8.71
C ILE A 160 1.45 9.95 -9.87
N GLY A 161 2.27 10.41 -10.82
CA GLY A 161 2.48 9.70 -12.08
C GLY A 161 1.18 9.56 -12.89
N LYS A 162 0.85 8.33 -13.28
CA LYS A 162 -0.37 8.00 -14.03
C LYS A 162 -1.56 7.71 -13.10
N ASN A 163 -1.30 7.35 -11.86
CA ASN A 163 -2.32 6.98 -10.89
C ASN A 163 -2.90 8.18 -10.13
N TRP A 164 -4.19 8.09 -9.83
CA TRP A 164 -4.87 8.93 -8.86
C TRP A 164 -4.93 8.22 -7.52
N PHE A 165 -4.52 8.89 -6.46
CA PHE A 165 -4.56 8.43 -5.09
C PHE A 165 -5.59 9.26 -4.31
N ALA A 166 -6.34 8.60 -3.43
CA ALA A 166 -7.40 9.20 -2.66
C ALA A 166 -7.31 8.74 -1.20
N CYS A 167 -7.19 9.70 -0.29
CA CYS A 167 -7.35 9.45 1.14
C CYS A 167 -8.80 9.08 1.40
N ILE A 168 -9.03 7.96 2.10
CA ILE A 168 -10.37 7.49 2.41
C ILE A 168 -10.60 7.37 3.92
N GLU A 169 -11.76 7.84 4.36
CA GLU A 169 -12.28 7.63 5.70
C GLU A 169 -13.47 6.68 5.65
N LYS A 170 -13.42 5.60 6.44
CA LYS A 170 -14.54 4.66 6.56
C LYS A 170 -15.45 5.10 7.72
N ASN A 171 -16.47 5.89 7.41
CA ASN A 171 -17.57 6.19 8.34
C ASN A 171 -18.86 5.55 7.84
N PHE A 172 -19.51 4.74 8.70
CA PHE A 172 -20.82 4.14 8.43
C PHE A 172 -21.92 5.19 8.59
N GLY A 173 -21.98 6.16 7.68
CA GLY A 173 -23.00 7.20 7.67
C GLY A 173 -22.46 8.56 7.23
N GLN A 174 -22.66 8.85 5.95
CA GLN A 174 -22.43 10.12 5.25
C GLN A 174 -20.99 10.64 5.19
N CYS A 175 -20.57 10.86 3.95
CA CYS A 175 -19.86 12.08 3.58
C CYS A 175 -20.92 13.19 3.50
#